data_AF-A0A950K687-F1
#
_entry.id   AF-A0A950K687-F1
#
_cell.length_a   1.000
_cell.length_b   1.000
_cell.length_c   1.000
_cell.angle_alpha   90.00
_cell.angle_beta   90.00
_cell.angle_gamma   90.00
#
_symmetry.space_group_name_H-M   'P 1'
#
loop_
_entity.id
_entity.type
_entity.pdbx_description
1 polymer ?
#
loop_
_entity_poly.entity_id
_entity_poly.type
_entity_poly.pdbx_seq_one_letter_code
_entity_poly.pdbx_strand_id
1 'polypeptide(L)'
;GNKMWITNSPFADVAVVWAKVDEQVHGFLVERGMKGFETPEIKGKLSLRASDTGEIVLRDCEIPEENRLPGTQGLKSALACLNQARYGIAWGAVGAAMGCYEEALDYAKQRVQFTKPIAGYQLVQAKLVEMASEITKAQLLCLQLGRLKDQGKSTFVQVSLAKRNNVHQALEIARTARDILGGNGILNEYSAMRHACNLESVYTYEGTHDIHTLIIGEHLTGLPAYY
;
A
#
# COMPACT_ATOMS: atom_id res chain seq x y z
N GLY A 1 -16.51 -8.43 18.77
CA GLY A 1 -15.91 -7.22 18.17
C GLY A 1 -15.93 -7.30 16.66
N ASN A 2 -15.59 -6.22 15.94
CA ASN A 2 -15.54 -6.19 14.48
C ASN A 2 -14.18 -5.63 14.00
N LYS A 3 -13.65 -6.16 12.89
CA LYS A 3 -12.50 -5.64 12.15
C LYS A 3 -12.91 -5.37 10.70
N MET A 4 -12.58 -4.18 10.21
CA MET A 4 -12.97 -3.71 8.88
C MET A 4 -11.82 -3.77 7.89
N TRP A 5 -12.16 -3.86 6.60
CA TRP A 5 -11.22 -3.76 5.47
C TRP A 5 -10.12 -4.84 5.48
N ILE A 6 -10.48 -6.06 5.86
CA ILE A 6 -9.54 -7.17 5.98
C ILE A 6 -9.42 -7.88 4.64
N THR A 7 -8.26 -7.74 4.02
CA THR A 7 -7.92 -8.47 2.79
C THR A 7 -7.93 -9.98 3.07
N ASN A 8 -8.47 -10.75 2.13
CA ASN A 8 -8.63 -12.22 2.19
C ASN A 8 -9.67 -12.74 3.18
N SER A 9 -10.26 -11.93 4.07
CA SER A 9 -11.21 -12.46 5.08
C SER A 9 -12.37 -13.28 4.51
N PRO A 10 -12.96 -12.99 3.33
CA PRO A 10 -14.08 -13.77 2.80
C PRO A 10 -13.77 -15.25 2.55
N PHE A 11 -12.49 -15.59 2.38
CA PHE A 11 -12.05 -16.95 2.07
C PHE A 11 -10.93 -17.48 2.96
N ALA A 12 -10.38 -16.68 3.87
CA ALA A 12 -9.28 -17.10 4.75
C ALA A 12 -9.71 -18.26 5.67
N ASP A 13 -8.89 -19.31 5.72
CA ASP A 13 -9.08 -20.42 6.66
C ASP A 13 -8.63 -20.05 8.09
N VAL A 14 -7.68 -19.13 8.21
CA VAL A 14 -7.12 -18.66 9.48
C VAL A 14 -7.00 -17.13 9.45
N ALA A 15 -7.44 -16.49 10.53
CA ALA A 15 -7.30 -15.06 10.75
C ALA A 15 -6.43 -14.77 11.99
N VAL A 16 -5.42 -13.91 11.82
CA VAL A 16 -4.68 -13.34 12.95
C VAL A 16 -5.45 -12.13 13.46
N VAL A 17 -6.07 -12.25 14.63
CA VAL A 17 -6.90 -11.20 15.24
C VAL A 17 -6.18 -10.57 16.42
N TRP A 18 -6.05 -9.24 16.41
CA TRP A 18 -5.55 -8.47 17.55
C TRP A 18 -6.72 -7.96 18.41
N ALA A 19 -6.80 -8.41 19.66
CA ALA A 19 -7.85 -8.05 20.61
C ALA A 19 -7.26 -7.67 21.98
N LYS A 20 -8.02 -6.92 22.78
CA LYS A 20 -7.62 -6.56 24.14
C LYS A 20 -8.09 -7.63 25.13
N VAL A 21 -7.21 -7.99 26.06
CA VAL A 21 -7.51 -8.77 27.28
C VAL A 21 -6.87 -8.00 28.43
N ASP A 22 -7.63 -7.66 29.47
CA ASP A 22 -7.15 -6.89 30.63
C ASP A 22 -6.33 -5.63 30.24
N GLU A 23 -6.86 -4.83 29.31
CA GLU A 23 -6.24 -3.64 28.69
C GLU A 23 -4.97 -3.87 27.84
N GLN A 24 -4.45 -5.09 27.77
CA GLN A 24 -3.30 -5.42 26.92
C GLN A 24 -3.74 -6.02 25.58
N VAL A 25 -3.09 -5.61 24.49
CA VAL A 25 -3.34 -6.18 23.16
C VAL A 25 -2.61 -7.51 22.99
N HIS A 26 -3.35 -8.54 22.58
CA HIS A 26 -2.85 -9.87 22.25
C HIS A 26 -3.27 -10.27 20.84
N GLY A 27 -2.49 -11.17 20.23
CA GLY A 27 -2.79 -11.77 18.94
C GLY A 27 -3.37 -13.17 19.13
N PHE A 28 -4.36 -13.53 18.32
CA PHE A 28 -5.05 -14.81 18.37
C PHE A 28 -5.17 -15.39 16.97
N LEU A 29 -5.07 -16.71 16.85
CA LEU A 29 -5.42 -17.46 15.65
C LEU A 29 -6.90 -17.85 15.73
N VAL A 30 -7.71 -17.31 14.82
CA VAL A 30 -9.14 -17.63 14.72
C VAL A 30 -9.37 -18.40 13.43
N GLU A 31 -9.95 -19.60 13.54
CA GLU A 31 -10.15 -20.47 12.39
C GLU A 31 -11.56 -20.31 11.81
N ARG A 32 -11.66 -20.49 10.49
CA ARG A 32 -12.94 -20.46 9.80
C ARG A 32 -13.83 -21.60 10.29
N GLY A 33 -15.09 -21.28 10.57
CA GLY A 33 -16.08 -22.24 11.08
C GLY A 33 -16.20 -22.25 12.60
N MET A 34 -15.33 -21.55 13.34
CA MET A 34 -15.54 -21.31 14.75
C MET A 34 -16.89 -20.60 15.00
N LYS A 35 -17.63 -21.04 16.03
CA LYS A 35 -18.91 -20.45 16.38
C LYS A 35 -18.72 -18.96 16.71
N GLY A 36 -19.55 -18.10 16.12
CA GLY A 36 -19.47 -16.66 16.33
C GLY A 36 -18.44 -15.95 15.46
N PHE A 37 -17.76 -16.63 14.53
CA PHE A 37 -16.85 -16.03 13.55
C PHE A 37 -17.50 -15.92 12.17
N GLU A 38 -17.73 -14.70 11.71
CA GLU A 38 -18.30 -14.40 10.39
C GLU A 38 -17.37 -13.48 9.58
N THR A 39 -17.35 -13.66 8.26
CA THR A 39 -16.47 -12.91 7.35
C THR A 39 -17.26 -12.33 6.17
N PRO A 40 -18.17 -11.37 6.40
CA PRO A 40 -18.96 -10.79 5.32
C PRO A 40 -18.05 -10.03 4.35
N GLU A 41 -18.36 -10.14 3.06
CA GLU A 41 -17.58 -9.52 2.00
C GLU A 41 -18.02 -8.07 1.73
N ILE A 42 -17.05 -7.19 1.54
CA ILE A 42 -17.28 -5.80 1.12
C ILE A 42 -17.27 -5.75 -0.41
N LYS A 43 -18.41 -5.36 -0.99
CA LYS A 43 -18.61 -5.21 -2.43
C LYS A 43 -18.51 -3.75 -2.88
N GLY A 44 -18.42 -3.53 -4.19
CA GLY A 44 -18.52 -2.19 -4.79
C GLY A 44 -17.24 -1.36 -4.76
N LYS A 45 -16.07 -1.95 -4.42
CA LYS A 45 -14.79 -1.23 -4.46
C LYS A 45 -14.46 -0.75 -5.88
N LEU A 46 -13.98 0.49 -5.98
CA LEU A 46 -13.38 1.03 -7.21
C LEU A 46 -11.87 0.77 -7.29
N SER A 47 -11.26 0.43 -6.16
CA SER A 47 -9.83 0.20 -5.99
C SER A 47 -9.57 -1.21 -5.45
N LEU A 48 -8.44 -1.81 -5.83
CA LEU A 48 -8.03 -3.16 -5.45
C LEU A 48 -9.14 -4.19 -5.71
N ARG A 49 -9.74 -4.11 -6.89
CA ARG A 49 -10.88 -4.95 -7.30
C ARG A 49 -10.53 -6.42 -7.52
N ALA A 50 -9.25 -6.69 -7.80
CA ALA A 50 -8.71 -8.04 -7.96
C ALA A 50 -8.23 -8.63 -6.62
N SER A 51 -8.80 -8.18 -5.50
CA SER A 51 -8.45 -8.60 -4.15
C SER A 51 -9.74 -8.59 -3.32
N ASP A 52 -10.15 -9.74 -2.79
CA ASP A 52 -11.36 -9.79 -1.97
C ASP A 52 -11.07 -9.19 -0.60
N THR A 53 -11.99 -8.37 -0.14
CA THR A 53 -11.87 -7.66 1.13
C THR A 53 -13.19 -7.80 1.86
N GLY A 54 -13.12 -8.12 3.14
CA GLY A 54 -14.31 -8.25 3.95
C GLY A 54 -14.10 -7.66 5.34
N GLU A 55 -14.95 -8.11 6.23
CA GLU A 55 -14.84 -7.86 7.66
C GLU A 55 -14.44 -9.15 8.37
N ILE A 56 -14.10 -9.02 9.65
CA ILE A 56 -14.08 -10.11 10.61
C ILE A 56 -15.00 -9.72 11.76
N VAL A 57 -16.10 -10.44 11.89
CA VAL A 57 -17.11 -10.24 12.92
C VAL A 57 -17.00 -11.40 13.93
N LEU A 58 -16.79 -11.04 15.20
CA LEU A 58 -16.64 -11.97 16.31
C LEU A 58 -17.77 -11.72 17.32
N ARG A 59 -18.77 -12.59 17.38
CA ARG A 59 -19.93 -12.54 18.29
C ARG A 59 -19.84 -13.70 19.27
N ASP A 60 -19.47 -13.41 20.52
CA ASP A 60 -19.31 -14.42 21.58
C ASP A 60 -18.51 -15.65 21.10
N CYS A 61 -17.45 -15.38 20.33
CA CYS A 61 -16.59 -16.40 19.74
C CYS A 61 -15.60 -16.88 20.81
N GLU A 62 -15.73 -18.15 21.20
CA GLU A 62 -14.83 -18.79 22.16
C GLU A 62 -13.54 -19.21 21.45
N ILE A 63 -12.41 -18.63 21.89
CA ILE A 63 -11.08 -18.92 21.36
C ILE A 63 -10.28 -19.69 22.42
N PRO A 64 -9.78 -20.91 22.11
CA PRO A 64 -8.94 -21.67 23.04
C PRO A 64 -7.65 -20.92 23.39
N GLU A 65 -7.11 -21.12 24.61
CA GLU A 65 -5.90 -20.41 25.05
C GLU A 65 -4.67 -20.80 24.20
N GLU A 66 -4.62 -22.03 23.69
CA GLU A 66 -3.57 -22.49 22.77
C GLU A 66 -3.55 -21.73 21.43
N ASN A 67 -4.64 -21.06 21.06
CA ASN A 67 -4.72 -20.22 19.86
C ASN A 67 -4.21 -18.79 20.12
N ARG A 68 -3.90 -18.43 21.37
CA ARG A 68 -3.25 -17.17 21.70
C ARG A 68 -1.79 -17.20 21.27
N LEU A 69 -1.39 -16.24 20.44
CA LEU A 69 -0.02 -16.14 19.98
C LEU A 69 0.92 -15.87 21.17
N PRO A 70 1.92 -16.73 21.42
CA PRO A 70 2.84 -16.53 22.53
C PRO A 70 3.74 -15.31 22.29
N GLY A 71 4.14 -14.64 23.35
CA GLY A 71 5.13 -13.54 23.29
C GLY A 71 4.62 -12.23 22.68
N THR A 72 3.30 -12.04 22.51
CA THR A 72 2.72 -10.77 22.07
C THR A 72 2.96 -9.68 23.13
N GLN A 73 3.52 -8.54 22.72
CA GLN A 73 3.89 -7.42 23.59
C GLN A 73 3.02 -6.19 23.32
N GLY A 74 1.70 -6.32 23.47
CA GLY A 74 0.78 -5.23 23.22
C GLY A 74 0.76 -4.79 21.74
N LEU A 75 0.49 -3.50 21.52
CA LEU A 75 0.38 -2.90 20.19
C LEU A 75 1.67 -3.04 19.35
N LYS A 76 2.84 -3.11 20.00
CA LYS A 76 4.15 -3.24 19.34
C LYS A 76 4.21 -4.47 18.42
N SER A 77 3.60 -5.59 18.81
CA SER A 77 3.59 -6.82 18.00
C SER A 77 2.78 -6.63 16.72
N ALA A 78 1.61 -6.00 16.78
CA ALA A 78 0.81 -5.68 15.60
C ALA A 78 1.57 -4.70 14.68
N LEU A 79 2.17 -3.65 15.24
CA LEU A 79 2.96 -2.67 14.48
C LEU A 79 4.20 -3.29 13.81
N ALA A 80 4.78 -4.33 14.42
CA ALA A 80 5.92 -5.05 13.82
C ALA A 80 5.50 -5.76 12.52
N CYS A 81 4.32 -6.39 12.48
CA CYS A 81 3.76 -6.96 11.25
C CYS A 81 3.54 -5.88 10.18
N LEU A 82 2.95 -4.74 10.54
CA LEU A 82 2.74 -3.62 9.60
C LEU A 82 4.07 -3.08 9.06
N ASN A 83 5.12 -3.00 9.87
CA ASN A 83 6.44 -2.57 9.40
C ASN A 83 7.03 -3.51 8.33
N GLN A 84 6.77 -4.82 8.42
CA GLN A 84 7.16 -5.76 7.38
C GLN A 84 6.33 -5.55 6.10
N ALA A 85 5.02 -5.41 6.24
CA ALA A 85 4.11 -5.16 5.12
C ALA A 85 4.46 -3.86 4.38
N ARG A 86 4.69 -2.76 5.11
CA ARG A 86 5.06 -1.44 4.57
C ARG A 86 6.34 -1.45 3.75
N TYR A 87 7.34 -2.25 4.16
CA TYR A 87 8.55 -2.44 3.37
C TYR A 87 8.23 -3.05 2.00
N GLY A 88 7.40 -4.10 1.97
CA GLY A 88 6.94 -4.70 0.71
C GLY A 88 6.10 -3.73 -0.14
N ILE A 89 5.19 -2.97 0.49
CA ILE A 89 4.37 -1.95 -0.18
C ILE A 89 5.24 -0.88 -0.83
N ALA A 90 6.30 -0.43 -0.17
CA ALA A 90 7.21 0.57 -0.72
C ALA A 90 7.85 0.11 -2.03
N TRP A 91 8.19 -1.18 -2.16
CA TRP A 91 8.65 -1.78 -3.42
C TRP A 91 7.52 -2.00 -4.43
N GLY A 92 6.37 -2.51 -3.99
CA GLY A 92 5.22 -2.75 -4.86
C GLY A 92 4.70 -1.49 -5.55
N ALA A 93 4.74 -0.35 -4.85
CA ALA A 93 4.40 0.96 -5.42
C ALA A 93 5.35 1.36 -6.57
N VAL A 94 6.64 1.06 -6.44
CA VAL A 94 7.63 1.29 -7.50
C VAL A 94 7.29 0.44 -8.74
N GLY A 95 6.92 -0.82 -8.54
CA GLY A 95 6.50 -1.69 -9.65
C GLY A 95 5.27 -1.15 -10.39
N ALA A 96 4.27 -0.65 -9.67
CA ALA A 96 3.10 -0.01 -10.28
C ALA A 96 3.48 1.27 -11.06
N ALA A 97 4.38 2.08 -10.51
CA ALA A 97 4.89 3.28 -11.16
C ALA A 97 5.65 2.95 -12.46
N MET A 98 6.50 1.91 -12.44
CA MET A 98 7.23 1.42 -13.61
C MET A 98 6.27 0.97 -14.72
N GLY A 99 5.25 0.17 -14.39
CA GLY A 99 4.25 -0.27 -15.37
C GLY A 99 3.50 0.90 -16.02
N CYS A 100 3.11 1.91 -15.23
CA CYS A 100 2.50 3.14 -15.76
C CYS A 100 3.45 3.94 -16.65
N TYR A 101 4.73 4.03 -16.27
CA TYR A 101 5.75 4.75 -17.03
C TYR A 101 6.05 4.10 -18.37
N GLU A 102 6.26 2.78 -18.38
CA GLU A 102 6.54 2.00 -19.59
C GLU A 102 5.38 2.12 -20.59
N GLU A 103 4.14 1.94 -20.12
CA GLU A 103 2.94 2.12 -20.94
C GLU A 103 2.84 3.54 -21.54
N ALA A 104 3.04 4.57 -20.71
CA ALA A 104 2.98 5.96 -21.17
C ALA A 104 4.08 6.30 -22.17
N LEU A 105 5.30 5.80 -21.95
CA LEU A 105 6.45 6.03 -22.83
C LEU A 105 6.22 5.37 -24.20
N ASP A 106 5.78 4.11 -24.21
CA ASP A 106 5.54 3.36 -25.44
C ASP A 106 4.39 3.98 -26.24
N TYR A 107 3.29 4.32 -25.57
CA TYR A 107 2.19 5.03 -26.21
C TYR A 107 2.65 6.37 -26.79
N ALA A 108 3.44 7.14 -26.04
CA ALA A 108 3.90 8.45 -26.48
C ALA A 108 4.82 8.38 -27.72
N LYS A 109 5.60 7.30 -27.86
CA LYS A 109 6.46 7.07 -29.03
C LYS A 109 5.69 6.62 -30.27
N GLN A 110 4.56 5.93 -30.10
CA GLN A 110 3.77 5.39 -31.20
C GLN A 110 2.68 6.36 -31.67
N ARG A 111 2.04 7.09 -30.74
CA ARG A 111 0.93 7.99 -31.06
C ARG A 111 1.45 9.25 -31.75
N VAL A 112 1.08 9.44 -33.01
CA VAL A 112 1.35 10.66 -33.78
C VAL A 112 0.22 11.67 -33.58
N GLN A 113 0.57 12.91 -33.28
CA GLN A 113 -0.35 14.04 -33.30
C GLN A 113 0.31 15.20 -34.06
N PHE A 114 -0.48 15.89 -34.89
CA PHE A 114 0.01 16.86 -35.87
C PHE A 114 1.04 16.24 -36.83
N THR A 115 2.34 16.37 -36.55
CA THR A 115 3.43 16.03 -37.49
C THR A 115 4.43 15.02 -36.95
N LYS A 116 4.34 14.61 -35.68
CA LYS A 116 5.32 13.71 -35.05
C LYS A 116 4.73 12.94 -33.88
N PRO A 117 5.42 11.89 -33.38
CA PRO A 117 5.05 11.24 -32.13
C PRO A 117 4.89 12.24 -30.98
N ILE A 118 3.93 12.00 -30.08
CA ILE A 118 3.69 12.92 -28.96
C ILE A 118 4.89 13.01 -28.01
N ALA A 119 5.72 11.97 -27.94
CA ALA A 119 7.03 11.98 -27.25
C ALA A 119 8.02 13.02 -27.81
N GLY A 120 7.75 13.62 -28.97
CA GLY A 120 8.54 14.68 -29.57
C GLY A 120 8.18 16.10 -29.10
N TYR A 121 7.21 16.27 -28.19
CA TYR A 121 6.82 17.57 -27.64
C TYR A 121 7.37 17.78 -26.22
N GLN A 122 7.80 19.02 -25.93
CA GLN A 122 8.49 19.39 -24.69
C GLN A 122 7.69 19.01 -23.43
N LEU A 123 6.39 19.27 -23.40
CA LEU A 123 5.55 18.99 -22.22
C LEU A 123 5.36 17.49 -21.95
N VAL A 124 5.36 16.65 -22.98
CA VAL A 124 5.31 15.19 -22.81
C VAL A 124 6.66 14.69 -22.31
N GLN A 125 7.77 15.19 -22.86
CA GLN A 125 9.11 14.85 -22.38
C GLN A 125 9.33 15.26 -20.93
N ALA A 126 8.88 16.45 -20.52
CA ALA A 126 8.97 16.91 -19.14
C ALA A 126 8.30 15.91 -18.18
N LYS A 127 7.06 15.48 -18.49
CA LYS A 127 6.36 14.46 -17.70
C LYS A 127 7.13 13.14 -17.62
N LEU A 128 7.62 12.63 -18.76
CA LEU A 128 8.37 11.38 -18.81
C LEU A 128 9.69 11.45 -18.01
N VAL A 129 10.37 12.60 -18.02
CA VAL A 129 11.60 12.82 -17.25
C VAL A 129 11.32 12.84 -15.75
N GLU A 130 10.27 13.55 -15.31
CA GLU A 130 9.88 13.56 -13.89
C GLU A 130 9.50 12.15 -13.41
N MET A 131 8.71 11.41 -14.19
CA MET A 131 8.35 10.02 -13.88
C MET A 131 9.59 9.14 -13.71
N ALA A 132 10.52 9.17 -14.67
CA ALA A 132 11.74 8.36 -14.60
C ALA A 132 12.64 8.74 -13.42
N SER A 133 12.72 10.04 -13.10
CA SER A 133 13.51 10.56 -11.99
C SER A 133 12.98 10.08 -10.64
N GLU A 134 11.66 10.17 -10.43
CA GLU A 134 11.01 9.71 -9.20
C GLU A 134 11.06 8.20 -9.02
N ILE A 135 10.89 7.42 -10.10
CA ILE A 135 11.06 5.96 -10.07
C ILE A 135 12.48 5.59 -9.65
N THR A 136 13.48 6.23 -10.25
CA THR A 136 14.89 5.97 -9.94
C THR A 136 15.20 6.29 -8.47
N LYS A 137 14.73 7.44 -7.97
CA LYS A 137 14.88 7.80 -6.55
C LYS A 137 14.21 6.78 -5.63
N ALA A 138 12.99 6.36 -5.96
CA ALA A 138 12.22 5.40 -5.18
C ALA A 138 12.90 4.02 -5.14
N GLN A 139 13.47 3.55 -6.27
CA GLN A 139 14.26 2.31 -6.35
C GLN A 139 15.50 2.37 -5.46
N LEU A 140 16.26 3.48 -5.49
CA LEU A 140 17.46 3.65 -4.67
C LEU A 140 17.12 3.67 -3.17
N LEU A 141 16.05 4.36 -2.79
CA LEU A 141 15.54 4.40 -1.43
C LEU A 141 15.19 2.99 -0.92
N CYS A 142 14.42 2.25 -1.71
CA CYS A 142 14.01 0.89 -1.41
C CYS A 142 15.19 -0.10 -1.34
N LEU A 143 16.15 0.03 -2.26
CA LEU A 143 17.37 -0.78 -2.28
C LEU A 143 18.21 -0.56 -1.02
N GLN A 144 18.44 0.69 -0.64
CA GLN A 144 19.19 1.00 0.57
C GLN A 144 18.45 0.56 1.83
N LEU A 145 17.14 0.74 1.89
CA LEU A 145 16.31 0.25 3.00
C LEU A 145 16.38 -1.28 3.11
N GLY A 146 16.36 -2.00 1.99
CA GLY A 146 16.55 -3.45 1.95
C GLY A 146 17.90 -3.88 2.52
N ARG A 147 18.99 -3.25 2.08
CA ARG A 147 20.34 -3.53 2.62
C ARG A 147 20.44 -3.28 4.12
N LEU A 148 19.84 -2.18 4.62
CA LEU A 148 19.79 -1.90 6.05
C LEU A 148 18.97 -2.93 6.80
N LYS A 149 17.86 -3.38 6.22
CA LYS A 149 16.99 -4.41 6.79
C LYS A 149 17.72 -5.75 6.93
N ASP A 150 18.44 -6.18 5.91
CA ASP A 150 19.23 -7.42 5.93
C ASP A 150 20.37 -7.36 6.97
N GLN A 151 20.90 -6.16 7.23
CA GLN A 151 21.89 -5.92 8.27
C GLN A 151 21.29 -5.76 9.68
N GLY A 152 19.96 -5.82 9.85
CA GLY A 152 19.28 -5.56 11.12
C GLY A 152 19.36 -4.10 11.59
N LYS A 153 19.63 -3.15 10.67
CA LYS A 153 19.84 -1.72 10.95
C LYS A 153 18.69 -0.82 10.48
N SER A 154 17.69 -1.36 9.78
CA SER A 154 16.54 -0.57 9.33
C SER A 154 15.70 -0.10 10.52
N THR A 155 15.27 1.17 10.51
CA THR A 155 14.34 1.71 11.51
C THR A 155 12.92 1.81 10.97
N PHE A 156 11.92 1.83 11.86
CA PHE A 156 10.52 2.02 11.45
C PHE A 156 10.29 3.39 10.80
N VAL A 157 11.08 4.41 11.15
CA VAL A 157 11.01 5.74 10.54
C VAL A 157 11.48 5.69 9.08
N GLN A 158 12.55 4.95 8.78
CA GLN A 158 12.99 4.74 7.40
C GLN A 158 11.93 3.99 6.56
N VAL A 159 11.24 3.01 7.15
CA VAL A 159 10.11 2.34 6.51
C VAL A 159 8.95 3.30 6.24
N SER A 160 8.60 4.15 7.22
CA SER A 160 7.59 5.21 7.05
C SER A 160 7.94 6.17 5.91
N LEU A 161 9.20 6.60 5.84
CA LEU A 161 9.69 7.47 4.79
C LEU A 161 9.58 6.82 3.40
N ALA A 162 10.00 5.56 3.27
CA ALA A 162 9.91 4.81 2.02
C ALA A 162 8.47 4.60 1.56
N LYS A 163 7.58 4.11 2.45
CA LYS A 163 6.16 3.90 2.10
C LYS A 163 5.50 5.21 1.70
N ARG A 164 5.65 6.26 2.52
CA ARG A 164 5.06 7.58 2.27
C ARG A 164 5.48 8.13 0.91
N ASN A 165 6.79 8.18 0.65
CA ASN A 165 7.33 8.75 -0.58
C ASN A 165 6.90 7.93 -1.79
N ASN A 166 7.19 6.63 -1.79
CA ASN A 166 7.05 5.81 -2.99
C ASN A 166 5.59 5.63 -3.40
N VAL A 167 4.67 5.49 -2.43
CA VAL A 167 3.25 5.38 -2.74
C VAL A 167 2.69 6.70 -3.28
N HIS A 168 3.11 7.84 -2.72
CA HIS A 168 2.71 9.16 -3.23
C HIS A 168 3.21 9.38 -4.66
N GLN A 169 4.51 9.16 -4.91
CA GLN A 169 5.08 9.35 -6.24
C GLN A 169 4.48 8.36 -7.25
N ALA A 170 4.25 7.11 -6.87
CA ALA A 170 3.59 6.14 -7.75
C ALA A 170 2.18 6.61 -8.16
N LEU A 171 1.42 7.19 -7.24
CA LEU A 171 0.08 7.71 -7.54
C LEU A 171 0.13 8.89 -8.52
N GLU A 172 1.04 9.84 -8.30
CA GLU A 172 1.24 10.98 -9.21
C GLU A 172 1.72 10.53 -10.60
N ILE A 173 2.61 9.54 -10.66
CA ILE A 173 3.05 8.91 -11.91
C ILE A 173 1.88 8.24 -12.62
N ALA A 174 1.03 7.49 -11.91
CA ALA A 174 -0.13 6.83 -12.53
C ALA A 174 -1.14 7.85 -13.08
N ARG A 175 -1.38 8.95 -12.35
CA ARG A 175 -2.22 10.07 -12.82
C ARG A 175 -1.63 10.74 -14.06
N THR A 176 -0.32 10.96 -14.07
CA THR A 176 0.42 11.54 -15.20
C THR A 176 0.42 10.63 -16.42
N ALA A 177 0.62 9.32 -16.23
CA ALA A 177 0.54 8.32 -17.29
C ALA A 177 -0.86 8.33 -17.92
N ARG A 178 -1.92 8.31 -17.11
CA ARG A 178 -3.30 8.39 -17.59
C ARG A 178 -3.52 9.65 -18.43
N ASP A 179 -2.96 10.78 -18.03
CA ASP A 179 -3.07 12.04 -18.76
C ASP A 179 -2.34 11.99 -20.12
N ILE A 180 -1.13 11.40 -20.18
CA ILE A 180 -0.39 11.20 -21.44
C ILE A 180 -1.19 10.35 -22.45
N LEU A 181 -1.92 9.34 -21.97
CA LEU A 181 -2.77 8.49 -22.82
C LEU A 181 -4.01 9.23 -23.37
N GLY A 182 -4.37 10.39 -22.81
CA GLY A 182 -5.53 11.17 -23.20
C GLY A 182 -6.84 10.38 -23.06
N GLY A 183 -7.69 10.42 -24.09
CA GLY A 183 -8.96 9.69 -24.10
C GLY A 183 -8.81 8.18 -23.93
N ASN A 184 -7.73 7.59 -24.42
CA ASN A 184 -7.47 6.17 -24.27
C ASN A 184 -7.14 5.77 -22.82
N GLY A 185 -6.66 6.73 -22.02
CA GLY A 185 -6.29 6.49 -20.63
C GLY A 185 -7.46 6.16 -19.70
N ILE A 186 -8.71 6.25 -20.16
CA ILE A 186 -9.89 5.83 -19.36
C ILE A 186 -10.37 4.41 -19.71
N LEU A 187 -9.80 3.79 -20.74
CA LEU A 187 -10.18 2.46 -21.20
C LEU A 187 -9.46 1.40 -20.36
N ASN A 188 -10.13 0.26 -20.13
CA ASN A 188 -9.54 -0.89 -19.45
C ASN A 188 -8.49 -1.64 -20.30
N GLU A 189 -8.31 -1.24 -21.56
CA GLU A 189 -7.22 -1.71 -22.41
C GLU A 189 -5.85 -1.23 -21.92
N TYR A 190 -5.82 -0.08 -21.22
CA TYR A 190 -4.62 0.51 -20.64
C TYR A 190 -4.65 0.39 -19.11
N SER A 191 -3.48 0.19 -18.53
CA SER A 191 -3.32 -0.09 -17.11
C SER A 191 -3.22 1.16 -16.24
N ALA A 192 -2.90 2.33 -16.80
CA ALA A 192 -2.66 3.55 -16.03
C ALA A 192 -3.82 3.90 -15.07
N MET A 193 -5.07 3.92 -15.55
CA MET A 193 -6.22 4.24 -14.68
C MET A 193 -6.48 3.15 -13.64
N ARG A 194 -6.32 1.87 -14.00
CA ARG A 194 -6.43 0.76 -13.05
C ARG A 194 -5.39 0.88 -11.94
N HIS A 195 -4.14 1.20 -12.27
CA HIS A 195 -3.09 1.45 -11.29
C HIS A 195 -3.36 2.70 -10.45
N ALA A 196 -3.81 3.80 -11.06
CA ALA A 196 -4.20 5.01 -10.33
C ALA A 196 -5.29 4.69 -9.29
N CYS A 197 -6.39 4.03 -9.70
CA CYS A 197 -7.44 3.59 -8.79
C CYS A 197 -6.88 2.70 -7.67
N ASN A 198 -6.07 1.69 -8.00
CA ASN A 198 -5.47 0.80 -7.00
C ASN A 198 -4.59 1.57 -6.00
N LEU A 199 -3.76 2.50 -6.48
CA LEU A 199 -2.85 3.28 -5.66
C LEU A 199 -3.57 4.22 -4.70
N GLU A 200 -4.80 4.64 -4.97
CA GLU A 200 -5.63 5.38 -3.98
C GLU A 200 -5.83 4.57 -2.70
N SER A 201 -6.14 3.26 -2.79
CA SER A 201 -6.25 2.42 -1.59
C SER A 201 -4.90 2.18 -0.93
N VAL A 202 -3.83 2.01 -1.71
CA VAL A 202 -2.47 1.81 -1.17
C VAL A 202 -1.97 3.07 -0.43
N TYR A 203 -2.37 4.24 -0.90
CA TYR A 203 -2.10 5.54 -0.27
C TYR A 203 -2.76 5.65 1.10
N THR A 204 -3.95 5.07 1.26
CA THR A 204 -4.72 5.10 2.51
C THR A 204 -4.33 4.02 3.51
N TYR A 205 -4.23 2.75 3.09
CA TYR A 205 -4.07 1.65 4.02
C TYR A 205 -2.67 1.60 4.66
N GLU A 206 -2.49 0.75 5.68
CA GLU A 206 -1.18 0.49 6.29
C GLU A 206 -0.49 1.76 6.82
N GLY A 207 -1.28 2.77 7.22
CA GLY A 207 -0.81 4.10 7.62
C GLY A 207 -0.94 5.11 6.48
N THR A 208 -1.75 6.14 6.67
CA THR A 208 -1.96 7.18 5.66
C THR A 208 -0.69 7.99 5.43
N HIS A 209 -0.65 8.73 4.32
CA HIS A 209 0.43 9.69 4.06
C HIS A 209 0.65 10.66 5.21
N ASP A 210 -0.42 11.15 5.84
CA ASP A 210 -0.35 12.11 6.94
C ASP A 210 0.21 11.46 8.21
N ILE A 211 -0.24 10.25 8.56
CA ILE A 211 0.31 9.53 9.72
C ILE A 211 1.81 9.28 9.55
N HIS A 212 2.26 8.88 8.36
CA HIS A 212 3.70 8.75 8.12
C HIS A 212 4.44 10.08 8.16
N THR A 213 3.80 11.17 7.72
CA THR A 213 4.35 12.53 7.85
C THR A 213 4.58 12.87 9.31
N LEU A 214 3.61 12.59 10.19
CA LEU A 214 3.73 12.84 11.62
C LEU A 214 4.79 11.98 12.29
N ILE A 215 4.91 10.70 11.91
CA ILE A 215 5.99 9.81 12.41
C ILE A 215 7.38 10.36 12.07
N ILE A 216 7.55 10.86 10.85
CA ILE A 216 8.82 11.47 10.43
C ILE A 216 9.03 12.80 11.15
N GLY A 217 7.98 13.61 11.27
CA GLY A 217 8.01 14.89 12.00
C GLY A 217 8.47 14.70 13.44
N GLU A 218 7.84 13.79 14.19
CA GLU A 218 8.22 13.46 15.56
C GLU A 218 9.67 12.99 15.65
N HIS A 219 10.15 12.17 14.70
CA HIS A 219 11.55 11.75 14.69
C HIS A 219 12.54 12.90 14.48
N LEU A 220 12.17 13.89 13.65
CA LEU A 220 13.02 15.04 13.34
C LEU A 220 13.01 16.09 14.44
N THR A 221 11.88 16.30 15.10
CA THR A 221 11.70 17.40 16.08
C THR A 221 11.77 16.93 17.53
N GLY A 222 11.58 15.63 17.79
CA GLY A 222 11.36 15.09 19.13
C GLY A 222 9.99 15.42 19.73
N LEU A 223 9.07 16.01 18.95
CA LEU A 223 7.76 16.48 19.43
C LEU A 223 6.62 15.76 18.67
N PRO A 224 5.74 15.03 19.38
CA PRO A 224 4.57 14.40 18.75
C PRO A 224 3.52 15.46 18.36
N ALA A 225 2.83 15.23 17.23
CA ALA A 225 1.84 16.16 16.68
C ALA A 225 0.61 15.42 16.10
N TYR A 226 0.13 14.39 16.80
CA TYR A 226 -1.00 13.56 16.36
C TYR A 226 -2.37 14.06 16.84
N TYR A 227 -2.38 14.95 17.83
CA TYR A 227 -3.55 15.51 18.50
C TYR A 227 -3.27 16.93 18.98
#